data_AF-A0A7D5VL87-F1
#
_entry.id   AF-A0A7D5VL87-F1
#
_cell.length_a   1.000
_cell.length_b   1.000
_cell.length_c   1.000
_cell.angle_alpha   90.00
_cell.angle_beta   90.00
_cell.angle_gamma   90.00
#
_symmetry.space_group_name_H-M   'P 1'
#
loop_
_entity.id
_entity.type
_entity.pdbx_description
1 polymer ?
#
loop_
_entity_poly.entity_id
_entity_poly.type
_entity_poly.pdbx_seq_one_letter_code
_entity_poly.pdbx_strand_id
1 'polypeptide(L)' 'MTIEQSEGEPLVLTTKDPAKLIGKLTQYPPRGDLYQLQDPVDLVLPDDPDTTIATIQKFPAKVGGL' A
#
# COMPACT_ATOMS: atom_id res chain seq x y z
N MET A 1 -5.02 -3.30 5.46
CA MET A 1 -5.95 -3.42 4.32
C MET A 1 -6.58 -4.78 4.44
N THR A 2 -7.88 -4.87 4.64
CA THR A 2 -8.59 -6.15 4.81
C THR A 2 -9.23 -6.50 3.47
N ILE A 3 -8.88 -7.66 2.90
CA ILE A 3 -9.57 -8.22 1.74
C ILE A 3 -10.58 -9.23 2.29
N GLU A 4 -11.88 -8.97 2.13
CA GLU A 4 -12.93 -9.88 2.58
C GLU A 4 -13.09 -11.02 1.57
N GLN A 5 -12.70 -12.22 1.98
CA GLN A 5 -13.02 -13.47 1.31
C GLN A 5 -14.29 -14.03 1.98
N SER A 6 -15.28 -14.38 1.17
CA SER A 6 -16.59 -14.88 1.60
C SER A 6 -16.51 -15.90 2.76
N GLU A 7 -17.13 -15.55 3.90
CA GLU A 7 -17.30 -16.37 5.12
C GLU A 7 -16.03 -16.95 5.78
N GLY A 8 -14.86 -16.33 5.54
CA GLY A 8 -13.60 -16.67 6.22
C GLY A 8 -13.12 -15.58 7.17
N GLU A 9 -12.29 -15.94 8.15
CA GLU A 9 -11.53 -14.97 8.94
C GLU A 9 -10.71 -14.05 7.99
N PRO A 10 -10.54 -12.76 8.34
CA PRO A 10 -9.86 -11.81 7.49
C PRO A 10 -8.41 -12.25 7.22
N LEU A 11 -8.04 -12.33 5.93
CA LEU A 11 -6.68 -12.64 5.53
C LEU A 11 -5.76 -11.45 5.83
N VAL A 12 -4.76 -11.66 6.68
CA VAL A 12 -3.75 -10.66 7.02
C VAL A 12 -2.50 -10.87 6.18
N LEU A 13 -2.15 -9.87 5.38
CA LEU A 13 -0.97 -9.88 4.52
C LEU A 13 0.02 -8.78 4.95
N THR A 14 1.30 -8.99 4.68
CA THR A 14 2.37 -8.01 4.84
C THR A 14 3.04 -7.72 3.50
N THR A 15 3.71 -6.58 3.39
CA THR A 15 4.50 -6.25 2.20
C THR A 15 5.81 -7.04 2.21
N LYS A 16 6.20 -7.61 1.06
CA LYS A 16 7.51 -8.24 0.90
C LYS A 16 8.66 -7.24 1.06
N ASP A 17 8.50 -6.08 0.44
CA ASP A 17 9.42 -4.95 0.49
C ASP A 17 8.69 -3.67 0.92
N PRO A 18 9.38 -2.68 1.52
CA PRO A 18 8.75 -1.42 1.90
C PRO A 18 8.12 -0.68 0.72
N ALA A 19 6.85 -0.31 0.85
CA ALA A 19 6.17 0.54 -0.12
C ALA A 19 6.79 1.96 -0.13
N LYS A 20 7.17 2.43 -1.32
CA LYS A 20 7.67 3.80 -1.51
C LYS A 20 6.64 4.64 -2.25
N LEU A 21 6.33 5.79 -1.66
CA LEU A 21 5.39 6.76 -2.21
C LEU A 21 6.15 8.02 -2.64
N ILE A 22 5.98 8.41 -3.90
CA ILE A 22 6.56 9.62 -4.47
C ILE A 22 5.45 10.61 -4.79
N GLY A 23 5.59 11.82 -4.27
CA GLY A 23 4.70 12.94 -4.53
C GLY A 23 5.49 14.18 -4.92
N LYS A 24 4.85 15.06 -5.68
CA LYS A 24 5.41 16.39 -5.97
C LYS A 24 4.83 17.38 -4.96
N LEU A 25 5.69 17.91 -4.10
CA LEU A 25 5.33 18.99 -3.18
C LEU A 25 5.01 20.25 -3.97
N THR A 26 3.78 20.75 -3.83
CA THR A 26 3.39 22.06 -4.35
C THR A 26 3.58 23.15 -3.30
N GLN A 27 3.54 22.78 -2.02
CA GLN A 27 3.72 23.66 -0.86
C GLN A 27 4.15 22.84 0.37
N TYR A 28 4.72 23.49 1.38
CA TYR A 28 5.09 22.84 2.64
C TYR A 28 4.45 23.58 3.86
N PRO A 29 3.80 22.86 4.79
CA PRO A 29 3.49 21.43 4.75
C PRO A 29 2.52 21.09 3.61
N PRO A 30 2.53 19.85 3.09
CA PRO A 30 1.62 19.42 2.02
C PRO A 30 0.16 19.59 2.45
N ARG A 31 -0.69 20.02 1.52
CA ARG A 31 -2.14 20.21 1.74
C ARG A 31 -2.95 19.42 0.73
N GLY A 32 -3.04 18.12 0.93
CA GLY A 32 -3.76 17.21 0.04
C GLY A 32 -2.99 16.87 -1.23
N ASP A 33 -1.67 17.06 -1.23
CA ASP A 33 -0.80 16.64 -2.34
C ASP A 33 -0.94 15.11 -2.53
N LEU A 34 -0.99 14.70 -3.80
CA LEU A 34 -1.11 13.30 -4.19
C LEU A 34 0.26 12.63 -4.23
N TYR A 35 0.32 11.44 -3.64
CA TYR A 35 1.46 10.56 -3.66
C TYR A 35 1.09 9.28 -4.42
N GLN A 36 2.01 8.83 -5.26
CA GLN A 36 1.86 7.65 -6.08
C GLN A 36 2.87 6.60 -5.65
N LEU A 37 2.49 5.34 -5.81
CA LEU A 37 3.38 4.22 -5.61
C LEU A 37 4.50 4.26 -6.66
N GLN A 38 5.76 4.15 -6.21
CA GLN A 38 6.91 4.15 -7.10
C GLN A 38 6.95 2.87 -7.95
N ASP A 39 6.81 1.72 -7.30
CA ASP A 39 6.88 0.38 -7.88
C ASP A 39 5.72 -0.47 -7.32
N PRO A 40 5.18 -1.45 -8.07
CA PRO A 40 4.20 -2.38 -7.52
C PRO A 40 4.69 -3.05 -6.24
N VAL A 41 3.79 -3.27 -5.28
CA VAL A 41 4.15 -3.84 -3.97
C VAL A 41 3.51 -5.21 -3.81
N ASP A 42 4.37 -6.22 -3.68
CA ASP A 42 3.95 -7.59 -3.42
C ASP A 42 3.52 -7.76 -1.95
N LEU A 43 2.41 -8.47 -1.79
CA LEU A 43 1.82 -8.86 -0.54
C LEU A 43 2.03 -10.36 -0.33
N VAL A 44 2.54 -10.72 0.84
CA VAL A 44 2.91 -12.06 1.25
C VAL A 44 2.27 -12.39 2.58
N LEU A 45 2.26 -13.67 2.93
CA LEU A 45 1.91 -14.11 4.28
C LEU A 45 3.11 -13.87 5.22
N PRO A 46 2.89 -13.46 6.48
CA PRO A 46 3.98 -13.27 7.45
C PRO A 46 4.80 -14.55 7.71
N ASP A 47 4.17 -15.72 7.61
CA ASP A 47 4.75 -17.06 7.82
C ASP A 47 5.23 -17.74 6.53
N ASP A 48 4.91 -17.18 5.35
CA ASP A 48 5.41 -17.61 4.04
C ASP A 48 5.76 -16.39 3.15
N PRO A 49 6.94 -15.78 3.37
CA PRO A 49 7.35 -14.55 2.66
C PRO A 49 7.84 -14.78 1.22
N ASP A 50 8.06 -16.02 0.83
CA ASP A 50 8.56 -16.36 -0.51
C ASP A 50 7.43 -16.46 -1.53
N THR A 51 6.19 -16.65 -1.07
CA THR A 51 4.99 -16.73 -1.92
C THR A 51 4.27 -15.39 -2.01
N THR A 52 4.27 -14.78 -3.20
CA THR A 52 3.44 -13.60 -3.49
C THR A 52 1.97 -14.01 -3.63
N ILE A 53 1.11 -13.45 -2.78
CA ILE A 53 -0.34 -13.71 -2.77
C ILE A 53 -1.10 -12.68 -3.62
N ALA A 54 -0.64 -11.42 -3.59
CA ALA A 54 -1.23 -10.33 -4.36
C ALA A 54 -0.20 -9.24 -4.62
N THR A 55 -0.46 -8.38 -5.60
CA THR A 55 0.39 -7.22 -5.90
C THR A 55 -0.45 -5.96 -5.97
N ILE A 56 -0.09 -4.95 -5.19
CA ILE A 56 -0.68 -3.62 -5.26
C ILE A 56 -0.07 -2.89 -6.44
N GLN A 57 -0.85 -2.71 -7.50
CA GLN A 57 -0.40 -2.04 -8.72
C GLN A 57 -0.41 -0.51 -8.60
N LYS A 58 -1.38 0.04 -7.88
CA LYS A 58 -1.57 1.48 -7.71
C LYS A 58 -2.14 1.74 -6.32
N PHE A 59 -1.56 2.70 -5.63
CA PHE A 59 -2.04 3.13 -4.32
C PHE A 59 -2.02 4.67 -4.25
N PRO A 60 -3.12 5.34 -4.66
CA PRO A 60 -3.20 6.79 -4.55
C PRO A 60 -3.39 7.18 -3.08
N ALA A 61 -2.40 7.88 -2.51
CA ALA A 61 -2.47 8.42 -1.16
C ALA A 61 -2.52 9.95 -1.20
N LYS A 62 -3.34 10.56 -0.33
CA LYS A 62 -3.36 12.02 -0.11
C LYS A 62 -2.76 12.32 1.25
N VAL A 63 -1.84 13.30 1.32
CA VAL A 63 -1.18 13.68 2.57
C VAL A 63 -1.48 15.14 2.91
N GLY A 64 -1.89 15.38 4.16
CA GLY A 64 -2.28 16.70 4.67
C GLY A 64 -3.75 17.07 4.41
N GLY A 65 -4.15 18.28 4.84
CA GLY A 65 -5.52 18.79 4.66
C GLY A 65 -6.48 18.51 5.81
N LEU A 66 -6.05 18.78 7.05
CA LEU A 66 -6.97 19.03 8.17
C LEU A 66 -7.74 20.34 7.97
#